data_AF-A0A929SID9-F1
#
_entry.id   AF-A0A929SID9-F1
#
_cell.length_a   1.000
_cell.length_b   1.000
_cell.length_c   1.000
_cell.angle_alpha   90.00
_cell.angle_beta   90.00
_cell.angle_gamma   90.00
#
_symmetry.space_group_name_H-M   'P 1'
#
loop_
_entity.id
_entity.type
_entity.pdbx_description
1 polymer ?
#
loop_
_entity_poly.entity_id
_entity_poly.type
_entity_poly.pdbx_seq_one_letter_code
_entity_poly.pdbx_strand_id
1 'polypeptide(L)' 'MRRVGIIGGMGPLASADLYLKIIEATAAKSDQENIPLVID' A
#
# COMPACT_ATOMS: atom_id res chain seq x y z
N MET A 1 6.12 -9.59 12.06
CA MET A 1 6.00 -8.94 10.73
C MET A 1 5.89 -7.44 10.94
N ARG A 2 6.58 -6.62 10.14
CA ARG A 2 6.46 -5.16 10.19
C ARG A 2 5.34 -4.73 9.23
N ARG A 3 4.55 -3.73 9.59
CA ARG A 3 3.43 -3.19 8.81
C ARG A 3 3.75 -1.75 8.41
N VAL A 4 3.36 -1.37 7.20
CA VAL A 4 3.44 0.03 6.72
C VAL A 4 2.14 0.75 7.07
N GLY A 5 2.25 1.98 7.58
CA GLY A 5 1.10 2.88 7.77
C GLY A 5 1.20 4.05 6.80
N ILE A 6 0.10 4.37 6.12
CA ILE A 6 -0.05 5.55 5.28
C ILE A 6 -1.06 6.48 5.94
N ILE A 7 -0.67 7.71 6.24
CA ILE A 7 -1.61 8.77 6.61
C ILE A 7 -2.07 9.43 5.32
N GLY A 8 -3.33 9.19 4.94
CA GLY A 8 -3.88 9.58 3.66
C GLY A 8 -4.75 10.83 3.72
N GLY A 9 -5.61 10.99 2.70
CA GLY A 9 -6.68 11.98 2.67
C GLY A 9 -6.31 13.35 2.07
N MET A 10 -5.08 13.55 1.61
CA MET A 10 -4.60 14.84 1.06
C MET A 10 -4.13 14.73 -0.41
N GLY A 11 -4.89 14.17 -1.35
CA GLY A 11 -6.32 13.81 -1.33
C GLY A 11 -6.61 12.31 -1.40
N PRO A 12 -7.88 11.88 -1.26
CA PRO A 12 -8.25 10.46 -1.24
C PRO A 12 -7.79 9.67 -2.48
N LEU A 13 -7.91 10.27 -3.67
CA LEU A 13 -7.44 9.64 -4.91
C LEU A 13 -5.92 9.46 -4.94
N ALA A 14 -5.16 10.40 -4.36
CA ALA A 14 -3.71 10.28 -4.27
C ALA A 14 -3.29 9.15 -3.32
N SER A 15 -4.03 8.95 -2.22
CA SER A 15 -3.80 7.82 -1.31
C SER A 15 -4.08 6.47 -1.96
N ALA A 16 -5.15 6.36 -2.75
CA ALA A 16 -5.46 5.15 -3.52
C ALA A 16 -4.40 4.88 -4.61
N ASP A 17 -3.96 5.92 -5.32
CA ASP A 17 -2.90 5.84 -6.33
C ASP A 17 -1.56 5.39 -5.71
N LEU A 18 -1.19 5.92 -4.53
CA LEU A 18 -0.02 5.46 -3.80
C LEU A 18 -0.12 3.98 -3.41
N TYR A 19 -1.28 3.54 -2.92
CA TYR A 19 -1.50 2.13 -2.60
C TYR A 19 -1.31 1.22 -3.81
N LEU A 20 -1.87 1.60 -4.97
CA LEU A 20 -1.70 0.88 -6.22
C LEU A 20 -0.22 0.79 -6.63
N LYS A 21 0.52 1.90 -6.58
CA LYS A 21 1.95 1.94 -6.91
C LYS A 21 2.79 1.04 -6.01
N ILE A 22 2.45 0.94 -4.74
CA ILE A 22 3.13 0.04 -3.81
C ILE A 22 2.90 -1.41 -4.21
N ILE A 23 1.67 -1.80 -4.57
CA ILE A 23 1.36 -3.16 -5.03
C ILE A 23 2.17 -3.48 -6.30
N GLU A 24 2.13 -2.61 -7.30
CA GLU A 24 2.83 -2.82 -8.58
C GLU A 24 4.36 -2.88 -8.43
N ALA A 25 4.93 -2.12 -7.48
CA ALA A 25 6.35 -2.13 -7.19
C ALA A 25 6.79 -3.29 -6.29
N THR A 26 5.87 -3.99 -5.63
CA THR A 26 6.18 -5.11 -4.75
C THR A 26 6.39 -6.37 -5.58
N ALA A 27 7.56 -6.98 -5.47
CA ALA A 27 7.90 -8.24 -6.17
C ALA A 27 7.24 -9.47 -5.50
N ALA A 28 5.92 -9.45 -5.36
CA ALA A 28 5.12 -10.54 -4.80
C ALA A 28 4.70 -11.54 -5.89
N LYS A 29 4.87 -12.84 -5.64
CA LYS A 29 4.39 -13.91 -6.54
C LYS A 29 3.04 -14.49 -6.11
N SER A 30 2.56 -14.09 -4.93
CA SER A 30 1.30 -14.49 -4.34
C SER A 30 0.78 -13.37 -3.42
N ASP A 31 -0.50 -13.40 -3.08
CA ASP A 31 -1.10 -12.34 -2.26
C ASP A 31 -0.44 -12.22 -0.89
N GLN A 32 -0.02 -13.35 -0.30
CA GLN A 32 0.62 -13.42 1.02
C GLN A 32 2.03 -12.81 1.06
N GLU A 33 2.66 -12.61 -0.10
CA GLU A 33 3.98 -11.99 -0.23
C GLU A 33 3.91 -10.45 -0.28
N ASN A 34 2.71 -9.86 -0.36
CA ASN A 34 2.55 -8.41 -0.33
C ASN A 34 2.89 -7.81 1.04
N ILE A 35 3.23 -6.52 1.03
CA ILE A 35 3.54 -5.76 2.24
C ILE A 35 2.25 -5.49 3.03
N PRO A 36 2.14 -5.93 4.30
CA PRO A 36 0.99 -5.58 5.13
C PRO A 36 0.90 -4.07 5.34
N LEU A 37 -0.25 -3.47 5.00
CA LEU A 37 -0.43 -2.03 4.97
C LEU A 37 -1.77 -1.60 5.61
N VAL A 38 -1.79 -0.42 6.24
CA VAL A 38 -3.01 0.26 6.72
C VAL A 38 -2.97 1.70 6.22
N ILE A 39 -4.13 2.19 5.75
CA ILE A 39 -4.32 3.58 5.30
C ILE A 39 -5.33 4.22 6.26
N ASP A 40 -4.98 5.39 6.79
CA ASP A 40 -5.87 6.29 7.55
C ASP A 40 -6.53 7.30 6.59
#